data_AF-A0AAN0IRR1-F1
#
_entry.id   AF-A0AAN0IRR1-F1
#
_cell.length_a   1.000
_cell.length_b   1.000
_cell.length_c   1.000
_cell.angle_alpha   90.00
_cell.angle_beta   90.00
_cell.angle_gamma   90.00
#
_symmetry.space_group_name_H-M   'P 1'
#
loop_
_entity.id
_entity.type
_entity.pdbx_description
1 polymer ?
#
loop_
_entity_poly.entity_id
_entity_poly.type
_entity_poly.pdbx_seq_one_letter_code
_entity_poly.pdbx_strand_id
1 'polypeptide(L)'
;MVPNAASTAWPHHLFSYRADKYTKELRVPDSIGRSQHSRLTWDGYFHRCSPSQLRDSLSAGNYFYNVTGCQINGTVILSRFNSTSSSFSSGIVRVYYNGWGNICNDAYFNYVDAVVICHQLGFDSEISYYDSTSGQNTIYGTDYLPTVWQGLDCGGYYLSVSQCFYSTEIDHQCSSNSHDVIVQCSSTKIWDNPFLGMIRLQGGYYSNEGRVELYCNGQWGTICNNGFDSTDANTLCRQLGYDTCVSYTSSSRYNLSQPVWSNDMYSVSGTGCFGDTNACPLQSISNCSSQISLICGESSLSIKYAATKSVCSQVMLN
;
A
#
# COMPACT_ATOMS: atom_id res chain seq x y z
N MET A 1 -23.90 -61.70 -12.81
CA MET A 1 -23.74 -61.38 -11.39
C MET A 1 -23.57 -59.88 -11.28
N VAL A 2 -24.57 -59.21 -10.72
CA VAL A 2 -24.55 -57.80 -10.29
C VAL A 2 -24.52 -57.88 -8.74
N PRO A 3 -23.87 -56.94 -8.01
CA PRO A 3 -24.50 -55.67 -7.69
C PRO A 3 -23.60 -54.46 -8.07
N ASN A 4 -24.11 -53.36 -8.62
CA ASN A 4 -25.06 -52.35 -8.12
C ASN A 4 -24.46 -51.36 -7.11
N ALA A 5 -24.55 -50.07 -7.50
CA ALA A 5 -24.92 -48.89 -6.68
C ALA A 5 -23.98 -48.52 -5.51
N ALA A 6 -23.88 -47.28 -5.01
CA ALA A 6 -24.61 -46.04 -5.20
C ALA A 6 -23.73 -44.88 -4.70
N SER A 7 -24.15 -43.66 -5.06
CA SER A 7 -23.82 -42.37 -4.45
C SER A 7 -23.51 -42.38 -2.94
N THR A 8 -22.49 -41.63 -2.52
CA THR A 8 -22.52 -40.86 -1.26
C THR A 8 -21.63 -39.63 -1.38
N ALA A 9 -22.16 -38.52 -0.88
CA ALA A 9 -21.53 -37.21 -0.82
C ALA A 9 -20.74 -37.01 0.48
N TRP A 10 -19.92 -35.94 0.48
CA TRP A 10 -19.29 -35.20 1.59
C TRP A 10 -17.92 -35.69 2.12
N PRO A 11 -17.04 -34.80 2.66
CA PRO A 11 -17.26 -33.38 2.95
C PRO A 11 -16.24 -32.39 2.33
N HIS A 12 -16.64 -31.12 2.31
CA HIS A 12 -15.74 -29.97 2.25
C HIS A 12 -14.68 -30.09 3.36
N HIS A 13 -13.45 -30.42 3.00
CA HIS A 13 -12.32 -30.25 3.89
C HIS A 13 -11.85 -28.79 3.80
N LEU A 14 -12.24 -28.02 4.81
CA LEU A 14 -11.50 -26.86 5.28
C LEU A 14 -10.04 -27.27 5.47
N PHE A 15 -9.18 -26.96 4.50
CA PHE A 15 -7.74 -27.04 4.72
C PHE A 15 -7.29 -25.81 5.50
N SER A 16 -7.35 -25.92 6.82
CA SER A 16 -6.47 -25.16 7.72
C SER A 16 -5.04 -25.64 7.47
N TYR A 17 -4.29 -24.95 6.61
CA TYR A 17 -2.86 -25.24 6.47
C TYR A 17 -2.09 -24.67 7.67
N ARG A 18 -1.45 -25.59 8.38
CA ARG A 18 -0.49 -25.38 9.47
C ARG A 18 0.64 -24.48 8.96
N ALA A 19 1.03 -23.49 9.76
CA ALA A 19 2.16 -22.61 9.48
C ALA A 19 3.46 -23.42 9.38
N ASP A 20 4.03 -23.53 8.17
CA ASP A 20 5.39 -24.04 8.00
C ASP A 20 6.38 -22.95 8.40
N LYS A 21 7.10 -23.18 9.50
CA LYS A 21 8.27 -22.40 9.91
C LYS A 21 9.34 -22.53 8.82
N TYR A 22 9.50 -21.51 7.99
CA TYR A 22 10.72 -21.38 7.19
C TYR A 22 11.85 -20.83 8.06
N THR A 23 12.59 -21.72 8.73
CA THR A 23 13.92 -21.42 9.25
C THR A 23 14.93 -21.51 8.12
N LYS A 24 15.48 -20.38 7.67
CA LYS A 24 16.68 -20.36 6.83
C LYS A 24 17.89 -20.06 7.71
N GLU A 25 18.66 -21.10 8.04
CA GLU A 25 19.94 -20.92 8.71
C GLU A 25 20.94 -20.27 7.74
N LEU A 26 21.34 -19.03 8.01
CA LEU A 26 22.47 -18.40 7.33
C LEU A 26 23.74 -18.71 8.10
N ARG A 27 24.62 -19.52 7.52
CA ARG A 27 26.01 -19.70 8.00
C ARG A 27 26.84 -18.53 7.48
N VAL A 28 27.28 -17.65 8.38
CA VAL A 28 28.33 -16.66 8.09
C VAL A 28 29.65 -17.20 8.66
N PRO A 29 30.71 -17.40 7.85
CA PRO A 29 32.01 -17.76 8.37
C PRO A 29 32.72 -16.50 8.89
N ASP A 30 33.02 -16.47 10.18
CA ASP A 30 33.99 -15.53 10.76
C ASP A 30 35.39 -16.14 10.78
N SER A 31 36.41 -15.28 10.72
CA SER A 31 37.84 -15.61 10.55
C SER A 31 38.49 -16.40 11.71
N ILE A 32 37.72 -16.88 12.69
CA ILE A 32 38.22 -17.66 13.85
C ILE A 32 37.37 -18.94 14.11
N GLY A 33 36.49 -19.36 13.19
CA GLY A 33 35.97 -20.74 13.19
C GLY A 33 35.15 -21.16 14.43
N ARG A 34 34.44 -20.24 15.10
CA ARG A 34 33.39 -20.59 16.07
C ARG A 34 32.03 -20.07 15.58
N SER A 35 31.06 -20.97 15.43
CA SER A 35 29.68 -20.64 15.06
C SER A 35 28.93 -19.99 16.22
N GLN A 36 28.51 -18.74 16.05
CA GLN A 36 27.51 -18.08 16.91
C GLN A 36 26.15 -18.12 16.18
N HIS A 37 25.13 -18.66 16.82
CA HIS A 37 23.75 -18.68 16.30
C HIS A 37 23.01 -17.43 16.78
N SER A 38 22.72 -16.46 15.90
CA SER A 38 21.76 -15.40 16.18
C SER A 38 20.39 -15.77 15.61
N ARG A 39 19.40 -15.89 16.49
CA ARG A 39 18.04 -16.34 16.21
C ARG A 39 17.14 -15.09 16.13
N LEU A 40 16.76 -14.67 14.92
CA LEU A 40 15.74 -13.63 14.74
C LEU A 40 14.38 -14.32 14.54
N THR A 41 13.50 -14.21 15.54
CA THR A 41 12.11 -14.66 15.48
C THR A 41 11.23 -13.53 14.96
N TRP A 42 10.50 -13.78 13.87
CA TRP A 42 9.46 -12.89 13.35
C TRP A 42 8.09 -13.47 13.73
N ASP A 43 7.39 -12.83 14.65
CA ASP A 43 5.99 -13.10 14.96
C ASP A 43 5.13 -12.07 14.22
N GLY A 44 4.49 -12.49 13.12
CA GLY A 44 3.58 -11.64 12.35
C GLY A 44 2.88 -12.44 11.26
N TYR A 45 1.55 -12.38 11.22
CA TYR A 45 0.71 -13.03 10.23
C TYR A 45 1.13 -12.62 8.80
N PHE A 46 1.52 -13.58 7.97
CA PHE A 46 2.01 -13.30 6.61
C PHE A 46 0.86 -12.92 5.66
N HIS A 47 0.82 -11.66 5.23
CA HIS A 47 0.35 -11.30 3.90
C HIS A 47 1.33 -11.85 2.85
N ARG A 48 0.87 -12.30 1.67
CA ARG A 48 1.73 -12.87 0.62
C ARG A 48 2.58 -11.78 -0.05
N CYS A 49 3.57 -11.24 0.63
CA CYS A 49 4.52 -10.32 0.01
C CYS A 49 5.55 -11.13 -0.80
N SER A 50 5.66 -10.90 -2.10
CA SER A 50 6.75 -11.46 -2.91
C SER A 50 7.93 -10.48 -2.90
N PRO A 51 9.15 -10.88 -2.52
CA PRO A 51 10.29 -9.97 -2.63
C PRO A 51 10.54 -9.62 -4.10
N SER A 52 10.56 -8.33 -4.45
CA SER A 52 11.02 -7.91 -5.78
C SER A 52 12.55 -7.89 -5.79
N GLN A 53 13.17 -8.60 -6.73
CA GLN A 53 14.61 -8.54 -6.95
C GLN A 53 14.91 -7.39 -7.92
N LEU A 54 15.43 -6.27 -7.43
CA LEU A 54 16.07 -5.29 -8.31
C LEU A 54 17.35 -5.91 -8.88
N ARG A 55 17.27 -6.43 -10.11
CA ARG A 55 18.43 -6.87 -10.90
C ARG A 55 18.98 -5.69 -11.71
N ASP A 56 19.51 -4.68 -11.04
CA ASP A 56 20.38 -3.72 -11.72
C ASP A 56 21.82 -4.19 -11.60
N SER A 57 22.42 -4.43 -12.77
CA SER A 57 23.75 -4.96 -13.00
C SER A 57 24.84 -4.09 -12.35
N LEU A 58 25.24 -4.40 -11.12
CA LEU A 58 26.54 -4.01 -10.58
C LEU A 58 27.17 -5.22 -9.89
N SER A 59 28.33 -5.59 -10.41
CA SER A 59 29.24 -6.60 -9.91
C SER A 59 29.60 -6.37 -8.44
N ALA A 60 28.89 -7.03 -7.51
CA ALA A 60 29.38 -7.56 -6.24
C ALA A 60 28.20 -7.89 -5.29
N GLY A 61 27.81 -9.17 -5.24
CA GLY A 61 27.41 -9.88 -4.00
C GLY A 61 26.27 -9.40 -3.08
N ASN A 62 25.68 -8.22 -3.24
CA ASN A 62 24.69 -7.68 -2.30
C ASN A 62 23.28 -7.76 -2.88
N TYR A 63 22.57 -8.85 -2.60
CA TYR A 63 21.14 -8.96 -2.87
C TYR A 63 20.37 -8.10 -1.86
N PHE A 64 19.88 -6.93 -2.29
CA PHE A 64 18.92 -6.13 -1.53
C PHE A 64 17.51 -6.64 -1.86
N TYR A 65 16.80 -7.16 -0.86
CA TYR A 65 15.39 -7.52 -1.00
C TYR A 65 14.56 -6.29 -0.63
N ASN A 66 14.00 -5.62 -1.64
CA ASN A 66 12.91 -4.68 -1.37
C ASN A 66 11.63 -5.51 -1.28
N VAL A 67 10.97 -5.45 -0.12
CA VAL A 67 9.64 -6.03 0.04
C VAL A 67 8.66 -5.04 -0.60
N THR A 68 8.44 -5.20 -1.89
CA THR A 68 7.43 -4.47 -2.67
C THR A 68 6.63 -5.48 -3.48
N GLY A 69 5.44 -5.11 -3.94
CA GLY A 69 4.47 -5.99 -4.58
C GLY A 69 3.62 -6.75 -3.57
N CYS A 70 3.45 -6.24 -2.34
CA CYS A 70 2.56 -6.88 -1.37
C CYS A 70 1.11 -6.46 -1.61
N GLN A 71 0.27 -7.39 -2.07
CA GLN A 71 -1.14 -7.12 -2.23
C GLN A 71 -1.85 -7.12 -0.88
N ILE A 72 -2.37 -5.95 -0.50
CA ILE A 72 -3.13 -5.74 0.73
C ILE A 72 -4.57 -5.42 0.35
N ASN A 73 -5.52 -5.87 1.17
CA ASN A 73 -6.93 -5.63 0.88
C ASN A 73 -7.20 -4.11 0.79
N GLY A 74 -7.89 -3.74 -0.28
CA GLY A 74 -8.18 -2.37 -0.70
C GLY A 74 -7.03 -1.58 -1.31
N THR A 75 -5.90 -2.24 -1.65
CA THR A 75 -4.98 -1.67 -2.64
C THR A 75 -5.73 -1.46 -3.97
N VAL A 76 -5.61 -0.27 -4.56
CA VAL A 76 -6.23 0.07 -5.84
C VAL A 76 -5.19 0.24 -6.95
N ILE A 77 -5.54 -0.17 -8.16
CA ILE A 77 -4.79 0.08 -9.40
C ILE A 77 -5.76 0.38 -10.54
N LEU A 78 -5.25 0.97 -11.63
CA LEU A 78 -6.04 1.23 -12.83
C LEU A 78 -5.74 0.21 -13.92
N SER A 79 -6.79 -0.23 -14.61
CA SER A 79 -6.73 -1.08 -15.79
C SER A 79 -7.16 -0.34 -17.05
N ARG A 80 -6.46 -0.64 -18.15
CA ARG A 80 -6.83 -0.25 -19.51
C ARG A 80 -6.62 -1.45 -20.43
N PHE A 81 -7.66 -1.85 -21.14
CA PHE A 81 -7.68 -3.00 -22.04
C PHE A 81 -7.16 -4.27 -21.35
N ASN A 82 -7.63 -4.51 -20.12
CA ASN A 82 -7.22 -5.63 -19.25
C ASN A 82 -5.72 -5.67 -18.89
N SER A 83 -5.01 -4.55 -19.02
CA SER A 83 -3.61 -4.38 -18.61
C SER A 83 -3.49 -3.31 -17.53
N THR A 84 -2.48 -3.39 -16.67
CA THR A 84 -2.28 -2.49 -15.52
C THR A 84 -0.93 -1.80 -15.58
N SER A 85 -0.88 -0.53 -15.17
CA SER A 85 0.37 0.22 -15.06
C SER A 85 0.27 1.23 -13.93
N SER A 86 1.35 1.40 -13.17
CA SER A 86 1.47 2.46 -12.15
C SER A 86 1.51 3.87 -12.74
N SER A 87 1.70 3.99 -14.06
CA SER A 87 1.67 5.26 -14.78
C SER A 87 0.27 5.71 -15.23
N PHE A 88 -0.75 4.85 -15.11
CA PHE A 88 -2.10 5.23 -15.49
C PHE A 88 -2.69 6.23 -14.51
N SER A 89 -3.28 7.30 -15.04
CA SER A 89 -4.11 8.28 -14.31
C SER A 89 -5.60 8.12 -14.58
N SER A 90 -5.96 7.20 -15.49
CA SER A 90 -7.34 6.92 -15.84
C SER A 90 -7.53 5.49 -16.29
N GLY A 91 -8.68 4.91 -15.98
CA GLY A 91 -8.96 3.52 -16.26
C GLY A 91 -10.09 2.94 -15.42
N ILE A 92 -10.32 1.64 -15.62
CA ILE A 92 -11.19 0.82 -14.79
C ILE A 92 -10.48 0.58 -13.46
N VAL A 93 -11.18 0.76 -12.35
CA VAL A 93 -10.62 0.60 -11.00
C VAL A 93 -10.63 -0.87 -10.61
N ARG A 94 -9.43 -1.41 -10.38
CA ARG A 94 -9.25 -2.70 -9.70
C ARG A 94 -8.95 -2.47 -8.25
N VAL A 95 -9.57 -3.29 -7.40
CA VAL A 95 -9.29 -3.38 -5.98
C VAL A 95 -8.81 -4.78 -5.63
N TYR A 96 -7.83 -4.89 -4.74
CA TYR A 96 -7.41 -6.17 -4.22
C TYR A 96 -8.29 -6.56 -3.02
N TYR A 97 -8.94 -7.72 -3.09
CA TYR A 97 -9.65 -8.32 -1.97
C TYR A 97 -9.54 -9.84 -2.06
N ASN A 98 -8.52 -10.41 -1.40
CA ASN A 98 -8.13 -11.84 -1.54
C ASN A 98 -7.89 -12.27 -3.02
N GLY A 99 -7.58 -11.32 -3.88
CA GLY A 99 -7.55 -11.45 -5.34
C GLY A 99 -7.90 -10.11 -5.99
N TRP A 100 -7.43 -9.86 -7.20
CA TRP A 100 -7.82 -8.67 -7.94
C TRP A 100 -9.23 -8.81 -8.49
N GLY A 101 -10.03 -7.76 -8.33
CA GLY A 101 -11.36 -7.64 -8.91
C GLY A 101 -11.76 -6.19 -9.13
N ASN A 102 -12.95 -5.97 -9.67
CA ASN A 102 -13.48 -4.65 -9.95
C ASN A 102 -14.40 -4.17 -8.83
N ILE A 103 -14.72 -2.87 -8.85
CA ILE A 103 -15.73 -2.25 -7.98
C ILE A 103 -16.98 -1.98 -8.81
N CYS A 104 -18.15 -2.29 -8.27
CA CYS A 104 -19.42 -1.99 -8.93
C CYS A 104 -19.74 -0.49 -8.90
N ASN A 105 -20.07 0.05 -10.05
CA ASN A 105 -20.69 1.34 -10.27
C ASN A 105 -22.21 1.18 -10.14
N ASP A 106 -22.68 1.30 -8.90
CA ASP A 106 -24.09 1.27 -8.54
C ASP A 106 -24.56 2.65 -8.05
N ALA A 107 -25.72 2.73 -7.42
CA ALA A 107 -26.29 4.00 -6.95
C ALA A 107 -25.53 4.65 -5.78
N TYR A 108 -24.57 3.96 -5.15
CA TYR A 108 -23.78 4.49 -4.04
C TYR A 108 -22.53 5.22 -4.54
N PHE A 109 -21.92 4.71 -5.60
CA PHE A 109 -20.70 5.28 -6.16
C PHE A 109 -20.93 6.71 -6.67
N ASN A 110 -20.18 7.65 -6.11
CA ASN A 110 -20.33 9.07 -6.39
C ASN A 110 -18.97 9.78 -6.49
N TYR A 111 -19.03 11.10 -6.67
CA TYR A 111 -17.85 11.95 -6.84
C TYR A 111 -16.83 11.78 -5.71
N VAL A 112 -17.28 11.63 -4.46
CA VAL A 112 -16.36 11.58 -3.33
C VAL A 112 -15.61 10.26 -3.29
N ASP A 113 -16.23 9.15 -3.68
CA ASP A 113 -15.55 7.85 -3.79
C ASP A 113 -14.47 7.87 -4.85
N ALA A 114 -14.76 8.51 -5.99
CA ALA A 114 -13.79 8.74 -7.04
C ALA A 114 -12.61 9.61 -6.54
N VAL A 115 -12.86 10.59 -5.66
CA VAL A 115 -11.80 11.44 -5.07
C VAL A 115 -10.90 10.57 -4.20
N VAL A 116 -11.48 9.71 -3.35
CA VAL A 116 -10.71 8.80 -2.50
C VAL A 116 -9.85 7.85 -3.33
N ILE A 117 -10.38 7.28 -4.42
CA ILE A 117 -9.62 6.43 -5.33
C ILE A 117 -8.43 7.18 -5.94
N CYS A 118 -8.68 8.37 -6.51
CA CYS A 118 -7.63 9.17 -7.14
C CYS A 118 -6.56 9.62 -6.13
N HIS A 119 -7.00 10.01 -4.93
CA HIS A 119 -6.13 10.37 -3.83
C HIS A 119 -5.25 9.19 -3.38
N GLN A 120 -5.83 7.99 -3.21
CA GLN A 120 -5.09 6.79 -2.86
C GLN A 120 -4.08 6.36 -3.95
N LEU A 121 -4.35 6.70 -5.21
CA LEU A 121 -3.41 6.54 -6.34
C LEU A 121 -2.35 7.65 -6.43
N GLY A 122 -2.39 8.63 -5.52
CA GLY A 122 -1.43 9.72 -5.39
C GLY A 122 -1.71 10.93 -6.29
N PHE A 123 -2.90 11.03 -6.87
CA PHE A 123 -3.35 12.20 -7.63
C PHE A 123 -4.07 13.19 -6.72
N ASP A 124 -4.01 14.47 -7.05
CA ASP A 124 -4.80 15.45 -6.31
C ASP A 124 -6.31 15.18 -6.44
N SER A 125 -7.07 15.80 -5.54
CA SER A 125 -8.52 15.62 -5.42
C SER A 125 -9.32 16.26 -6.55
N GLU A 126 -8.67 16.94 -7.50
CA GLU A 126 -9.34 17.46 -8.70
C GLU A 126 -9.59 16.33 -9.69
N ILE A 127 -10.80 15.78 -9.68
CA ILE A 127 -11.21 14.79 -10.69
C ILE A 127 -11.66 15.50 -11.95
N SER A 128 -11.15 15.04 -13.10
CA SER A 128 -11.57 15.55 -14.40
C SER A 128 -12.86 14.88 -14.91
N TYR A 129 -13.08 13.60 -14.56
CA TYR A 129 -14.28 12.83 -14.88
C TYR A 129 -14.38 11.56 -14.00
N TYR A 130 -15.58 11.20 -13.56
CA TYR A 130 -15.91 9.85 -13.10
C TYR A 130 -17.19 9.41 -13.80
N ASP A 131 -17.30 8.12 -14.13
CA ASP A 131 -18.52 7.64 -14.78
C ASP A 131 -19.63 7.47 -13.75
N SER A 132 -20.66 8.33 -13.85
CA SER A 132 -21.87 8.23 -13.02
C SER A 132 -22.96 7.37 -13.64
N THR A 133 -22.69 6.78 -14.81
CA THR A 133 -23.66 5.98 -15.56
C THR A 133 -23.16 4.54 -15.74
N SER A 134 -23.83 3.60 -15.08
CA SER A 134 -23.65 2.17 -15.34
C SER A 134 -23.93 1.86 -16.82
N GLY A 135 -23.02 1.18 -17.51
CA GLY A 135 -23.35 0.43 -18.71
C GLY A 135 -22.90 0.95 -20.08
N GLN A 136 -22.10 2.01 -20.19
CA GLN A 136 -21.88 2.64 -21.51
C GLN A 136 -20.43 2.92 -21.95
N ASN A 137 -19.42 2.80 -21.09
CA ASN A 137 -18.11 3.35 -21.42
C ASN A 137 -17.02 2.31 -21.67
N THR A 138 -16.78 2.00 -22.95
CA THR A 138 -15.70 1.10 -23.40
C THR A 138 -14.37 1.81 -23.63
N ILE A 139 -14.22 3.08 -23.22
CA ILE A 139 -13.05 3.91 -23.56
C ILE A 139 -11.72 3.31 -23.05
N TYR A 140 -11.77 2.57 -21.94
CA TYR A 140 -10.64 1.84 -21.37
C TYR A 140 -10.70 0.34 -21.63
N GLY A 141 -11.52 -0.10 -22.59
CA GLY A 141 -11.74 -1.50 -22.90
C GLY A 141 -12.60 -2.21 -21.86
N THR A 142 -12.46 -3.54 -21.80
CA THR A 142 -13.14 -4.39 -20.83
C THR A 142 -12.11 -4.99 -19.90
N ASP A 143 -12.36 -4.90 -18.60
CA ASP A 143 -11.70 -5.72 -17.61
C ASP A 143 -12.49 -7.02 -17.44
N TYR A 144 -11.83 -8.17 -17.42
CA TYR A 144 -12.50 -9.48 -17.31
C TYR A 144 -12.48 -10.04 -15.90
N LEU A 145 -11.94 -9.29 -14.94
CA LEU A 145 -11.98 -9.68 -13.54
C LEU A 145 -13.40 -9.56 -12.99
N PRO A 146 -13.78 -10.40 -12.03
CA PRO A 146 -15.09 -10.28 -11.38
C PRO A 146 -15.16 -9.02 -10.53
N THR A 147 -16.35 -8.46 -10.38
CA THR A 147 -16.66 -7.51 -9.32
C THR A 147 -16.45 -8.19 -7.96
N VAL A 148 -15.69 -7.54 -7.07
CA VAL A 148 -15.43 -8.04 -5.72
C VAL A 148 -15.99 -7.13 -4.64
N TRP A 149 -16.17 -5.83 -4.94
CA TRP A 149 -16.81 -4.85 -4.06
C TRP A 149 -18.02 -4.21 -4.74
N GLN A 150 -19.09 -3.98 -3.99
CA GLN A 150 -20.23 -3.14 -4.38
C GLN A 150 -20.60 -2.16 -3.26
N GLY A 151 -21.43 -1.16 -3.55
CA GLY A 151 -21.90 -0.19 -2.57
C GLY A 151 -20.77 0.63 -1.95
N LEU A 152 -19.77 1.01 -2.75
CA LEU A 152 -18.67 1.84 -2.27
C LEU A 152 -19.21 3.23 -1.88
N ASP A 153 -19.06 3.58 -0.60
CA ASP A 153 -19.46 4.88 -0.04
C ASP A 153 -18.43 5.35 1.00
N CYS A 154 -17.64 6.32 0.61
CA CYS A 154 -16.53 6.89 1.36
C CYS A 154 -16.92 8.09 2.23
N GLY A 155 -18.17 8.56 2.20
CA GLY A 155 -18.51 9.81 2.89
C GLY A 155 -17.59 10.96 2.46
N GLY A 156 -17.08 11.80 3.39
CA GLY A 156 -16.36 13.04 3.05
C GLY A 156 -14.93 13.21 3.58
N TYR A 157 -14.33 12.20 4.22
CA TYR A 157 -13.08 12.39 4.99
C TYR A 157 -12.10 11.21 4.97
N TYR A 158 -12.38 10.15 4.19
CA TYR A 158 -11.46 9.01 4.06
C TYR A 158 -10.39 9.25 3.00
N LEU A 159 -9.25 8.56 3.12
CA LEU A 159 -8.10 8.68 2.21
C LEU A 159 -7.73 7.38 1.49
N SER A 160 -8.39 6.29 1.87
CA SER A 160 -8.21 4.94 1.36
C SER A 160 -9.59 4.29 1.19
N VAL A 161 -9.80 3.58 0.07
CA VAL A 161 -11.10 2.93 -0.20
C VAL A 161 -11.47 1.86 0.83
N SER A 162 -10.48 1.29 1.51
CA SER A 162 -10.69 0.34 2.61
C SER A 162 -11.38 0.95 3.83
N GLN A 163 -11.30 2.28 3.97
CA GLN A 163 -11.94 3.01 5.06
C GLN A 163 -13.41 3.34 4.75
N CYS A 164 -13.82 3.19 3.50
CA CYS A 164 -15.19 3.43 3.05
C CYS A 164 -16.12 2.31 3.53
N PHE A 165 -17.43 2.50 3.36
CA PHE A 165 -18.38 1.41 3.37
C PHE A 165 -18.36 0.72 2.02
N TYR A 166 -18.46 -0.60 2.03
CA TYR A 166 -18.60 -1.44 0.85
C TYR A 166 -19.15 -2.81 1.28
N SER A 167 -19.73 -3.54 0.34
CA SER A 167 -20.16 -4.92 0.50
C SER A 167 -19.34 -5.85 -0.40
N THR A 168 -19.11 -7.07 0.07
CA THR A 168 -18.49 -8.15 -0.72
C THR A 168 -19.54 -9.17 -1.19
N GLU A 169 -20.79 -9.00 -0.78
CA GLU A 169 -21.94 -9.69 -1.37
C GLU A 169 -22.32 -8.90 -2.62
N ILE A 170 -22.26 -9.51 -3.80
CA ILE A 170 -22.41 -8.82 -5.09
C ILE A 170 -23.76 -9.12 -5.72
N ASP A 171 -24.51 -8.07 -6.05
CA ASP A 171 -25.82 -8.17 -6.69
C ASP A 171 -25.68 -8.63 -8.15
N HIS A 172 -26.72 -9.28 -8.67
CA HIS A 172 -26.70 -9.81 -10.04
C HIS A 172 -26.44 -8.72 -11.10
N GLN A 173 -26.83 -7.47 -10.84
CA GLN A 173 -26.61 -6.35 -11.78
C GLN A 173 -25.10 -6.06 -11.97
N CYS A 174 -24.33 -6.21 -10.90
CA CYS A 174 -22.88 -6.03 -10.86
C CYS A 174 -22.09 -7.26 -11.36
N SER A 175 -22.76 -8.27 -11.91
CA SER A 175 -22.10 -9.46 -12.50
C SER A 175 -21.57 -9.22 -13.91
N SER A 176 -21.88 -8.06 -14.51
CA SER A 176 -21.42 -7.66 -15.83
C SER A 176 -20.39 -6.54 -15.71
N ASN A 177 -19.31 -6.64 -16.49
CA ASN A 177 -18.23 -5.63 -16.60
C ASN A 177 -18.72 -4.26 -17.11
N SER A 178 -19.98 -4.17 -17.53
CA SER A 178 -20.64 -2.92 -17.88
C SER A 178 -20.88 -2.00 -16.67
N HIS A 179 -20.77 -2.53 -15.46
CA HIS A 179 -20.91 -1.80 -14.20
C HIS A 179 -19.57 -1.61 -13.49
N ASP A 180 -18.43 -1.71 -14.16
CA ASP A 180 -17.15 -1.46 -13.51
C ASP A 180 -16.96 0.05 -13.26
N VAL A 181 -16.46 0.41 -12.07
CA VAL A 181 -16.07 1.80 -11.77
C VAL A 181 -14.94 2.26 -12.68
N ILE A 182 -15.12 3.44 -13.26
CA ILE A 182 -14.11 4.14 -14.07
C ILE A 182 -13.83 5.50 -13.46
N VAL A 183 -12.54 5.84 -13.34
CA VAL A 183 -12.08 7.15 -12.89
C VAL A 183 -11.10 7.77 -13.89
N GLN A 184 -11.13 9.09 -14.00
CA GLN A 184 -10.13 9.89 -14.67
C GLN A 184 -9.58 10.95 -13.71
N CYS A 185 -8.51 10.58 -13.02
CA CYS A 185 -7.81 11.45 -12.10
C CYS A 185 -7.10 12.58 -12.85
N SER A 186 -6.78 13.67 -12.14
CA SER A 186 -5.90 14.70 -12.70
C SER A 186 -4.55 14.13 -13.11
N SER A 187 -3.84 14.86 -13.96
CA SER A 187 -2.42 14.60 -14.23
C SER A 187 -1.50 15.11 -13.12
N THR A 188 -1.98 16.00 -12.26
CA THR A 188 -1.21 16.57 -11.15
C THR A 188 -1.10 15.57 -10.00
N LYS A 189 0.14 15.36 -9.55
CA LYS A 189 0.40 14.50 -8.41
C LYS A 189 0.35 15.31 -7.14
N ILE A 190 -0.11 14.66 -6.07
CA ILE A 190 -0.18 15.22 -4.73
C ILE A 190 1.17 15.87 -4.35
N TRP A 191 2.28 15.19 -4.62
CA TRP A 191 3.64 15.63 -4.28
C TRP A 191 4.25 16.69 -5.22
N ASP A 192 3.50 17.23 -6.18
CA ASP A 192 3.97 18.34 -7.04
C ASP A 192 3.92 19.71 -6.33
N ASN A 193 3.12 19.83 -5.27
CA ASN A 193 3.09 21.00 -4.39
C ASN A 193 3.37 20.61 -2.92
N PRO A 194 4.60 20.19 -2.59
CA PRO A 194 4.92 19.66 -1.28
C PRO A 194 5.02 20.75 -0.21
N PHE A 195 4.67 20.39 1.03
CA PHE A 195 4.81 21.23 2.21
C PHE A 195 5.84 20.64 3.19
N LEU A 196 6.35 21.47 4.11
CA LEU A 196 7.34 21.05 5.09
C LEU A 196 6.80 19.93 5.99
N GLY A 197 7.48 18.79 6.08
CA GLY A 197 7.02 17.64 6.87
C GLY A 197 6.18 16.63 6.08
N MET A 198 5.94 16.86 4.79
CA MET A 198 5.19 15.94 3.93
C MET A 198 5.94 14.62 3.72
N ILE A 199 5.20 13.51 3.73
CA ILE A 199 5.72 12.17 3.48
C ILE A 199 5.18 11.64 2.14
N ARG A 200 6.00 10.88 1.41
CA ARG A 200 5.57 10.05 0.28
C ARG A 200 6.29 8.71 0.26
N LEU A 201 5.70 7.73 -0.41
CA LEU A 201 6.35 6.45 -0.73
C LEU A 201 6.83 6.46 -2.18
N GLN A 202 8.04 5.97 -2.43
CA GLN A 202 8.65 5.94 -3.78
C GLN A 202 9.24 4.56 -4.11
N GLY A 203 9.15 4.17 -5.39
CA GLY A 203 9.70 2.90 -5.87
C GLY A 203 8.91 1.66 -5.46
N GLY A 204 7.71 1.83 -4.90
CA GLY A 204 6.73 0.75 -4.71
C GLY A 204 6.03 0.37 -6.01
N TYR A 205 5.50 -0.85 -6.05
CA TYR A 205 4.64 -1.29 -7.14
C TYR A 205 3.19 -0.83 -6.94
N TYR A 206 2.78 -0.72 -5.68
CA TYR A 206 1.48 -0.17 -5.26
C TYR A 206 1.67 1.12 -4.46
N SER A 207 0.60 1.91 -4.34
CA SER A 207 0.65 3.23 -3.67
C SER A 207 0.86 3.16 -2.15
N ASN A 208 0.62 2.01 -1.54
CA ASN A 208 0.76 1.78 -0.10
C ASN A 208 2.15 1.26 0.31
N GLU A 209 3.13 1.23 -0.60
CA GLU A 209 4.45 0.68 -0.31
C GLU A 209 5.58 1.47 -0.99
N GLY A 210 6.78 1.32 -0.45
CA GLY A 210 8.00 1.85 -1.04
C GLY A 210 8.90 2.56 -0.03
N ARG A 211 9.96 3.18 -0.55
CA ARG A 211 10.91 3.98 0.22
C ARG A 211 10.21 5.21 0.78
N VAL A 212 10.42 5.49 2.06
CA VAL A 212 9.93 6.70 2.71
C VAL A 212 10.77 7.89 2.26
N GLU A 213 10.09 8.90 1.74
CA GLU A 213 10.66 10.21 1.49
C GLU A 213 9.91 11.28 2.28
N LEU A 214 10.67 12.19 2.87
CA LEU A 214 10.22 13.32 3.67
C LEU A 214 10.61 14.62 2.93
N TYR A 215 9.73 15.62 2.93
CA TYR A 215 10.03 16.92 2.33
C TYR A 215 10.50 17.92 3.39
N CYS A 216 11.78 18.30 3.31
CA CYS A 216 12.39 19.31 4.17
C CYS A 216 13.26 20.24 3.33
N ASN A 217 13.27 21.53 3.70
CA ASN A 217 14.14 22.54 3.09
C ASN A 217 14.09 22.58 1.55
N GLY A 218 12.89 22.44 0.98
CA GLY A 218 12.69 22.52 -0.46
C GLY A 218 13.01 21.24 -1.25
N GLN A 219 13.40 20.15 -0.59
CA GLN A 219 13.82 18.91 -1.26
C GLN A 219 13.30 17.64 -0.59
N TRP A 220 13.02 16.63 -1.41
CA TRP A 220 12.72 15.28 -0.93
C TRP A 220 14.00 14.58 -0.48
N GLY A 221 14.00 14.06 0.73
CA GLY A 221 15.06 13.27 1.33
C GLY A 221 14.49 12.06 2.04
N THR A 222 15.32 11.25 2.67
CA THR A 222 14.91 9.99 3.29
C THR A 222 15.20 9.99 4.79
N ILE A 223 14.68 8.97 5.47
CA ILE A 223 14.82 8.77 6.92
C ILE A 223 15.78 7.61 7.17
N CYS A 224 16.68 7.79 8.13
CA CYS A 224 17.61 6.75 8.57
C CYS A 224 16.91 5.68 9.40
N ASN A 225 17.51 4.50 9.49
CA ASN A 225 16.98 3.43 10.34
C ASN A 225 17.42 3.50 11.81
N ASN A 226 18.31 4.42 12.20
CA ASN A 226 18.74 4.50 13.60
C ASN A 226 17.54 4.96 14.44
N GLY A 227 17.27 4.28 15.55
CA GLY A 227 16.11 4.58 16.40
C GLY A 227 14.75 4.22 15.81
N PHE A 228 14.64 4.09 14.47
CA PHE A 228 13.38 3.86 13.78
C PHE A 228 12.73 2.54 14.18
N ASP A 229 11.52 2.64 14.71
CA ASP A 229 10.76 1.49 15.20
C ASP A 229 9.36 1.36 14.58
N SER A 230 8.57 0.42 15.10
CA SER A 230 7.21 0.19 14.62
C SER A 230 6.26 1.34 14.96
N THR A 231 6.52 2.12 16.00
CA THR A 231 5.72 3.32 16.37
C THR A 231 5.92 4.42 15.33
N ASP A 232 7.16 4.63 14.88
CA ASP A 232 7.48 5.55 13.79
C ASP A 232 6.84 5.10 12.48
N ALA A 233 6.98 3.81 12.14
CA ALA A 233 6.39 3.24 10.95
C ALA A 233 4.87 3.41 10.91
N ASN A 234 4.19 3.17 12.04
CA ASN A 234 2.76 3.39 12.19
C ASN A 234 2.37 4.86 12.05
N THR A 235 3.14 5.77 12.64
CA THR A 235 2.92 7.21 12.54
C THR A 235 2.98 7.66 11.07
N LEU A 236 3.99 7.20 10.32
CA LEU A 236 4.13 7.53 8.90
C LEU A 236 3.02 6.92 8.04
N CYS A 237 2.63 5.66 8.28
CA CYS A 237 1.51 5.05 7.55
C CYS A 237 0.18 5.76 7.83
N ARG A 238 -0.04 6.20 9.08
CA ARG A 238 -1.17 7.05 9.44
C ARG A 238 -1.14 8.39 8.72
N GLN A 239 0.01 9.06 8.72
CA GLN A 239 0.18 10.31 7.96
C GLN A 239 -0.09 10.11 6.46
N LEU A 240 0.17 8.93 5.91
CA LEU A 240 -0.14 8.56 4.52
C LEU A 240 -1.61 8.15 4.29
N GLY A 241 -2.45 8.14 5.33
CA GLY A 241 -3.88 7.84 5.25
C GLY A 241 -4.27 6.40 5.56
N TYR A 242 -3.33 5.53 5.97
CA TYR A 242 -3.59 4.13 6.33
C TYR A 242 -3.65 3.93 7.85
N ASP A 243 -4.43 2.98 8.36
CA ASP A 243 -4.55 2.79 9.82
C ASP A 243 -3.24 2.32 10.50
N THR A 244 -2.45 1.49 9.78
CA THR A 244 -1.28 0.81 10.34
C THR A 244 -0.16 0.57 9.32
N CYS A 245 1.05 0.40 9.84
CA CYS A 245 2.15 -0.24 9.14
C CYS A 245 1.93 -1.76 9.16
N VAL A 246 1.97 -2.39 7.99
CA VAL A 246 1.96 -3.85 7.84
C VAL A 246 3.38 -4.41 7.98
N SER A 247 4.37 -3.73 7.41
CA SER A 247 5.78 -4.08 7.55
C SER A 247 6.67 -2.90 7.20
N TYR A 248 7.87 -2.85 7.80
CA TYR A 248 8.92 -1.91 7.43
C TYR A 248 10.25 -2.62 7.32
N THR A 249 11.12 -2.10 6.45
CA THR A 249 12.45 -2.65 6.22
C THR A 249 13.47 -1.54 6.12
N SER A 250 14.72 -1.86 6.44
CA SER A 250 15.86 -0.98 6.20
C SER A 250 16.79 -1.57 5.14
N SER A 251 17.21 -0.74 4.20
CA SER A 251 18.20 -1.12 3.18
C SER A 251 19.31 -0.07 3.09
N SER A 252 20.40 -0.39 2.41
CA SER A 252 21.48 0.57 2.18
C SER A 252 21.04 1.69 1.24
N ARG A 253 21.59 2.89 1.44
CA ARG A 253 21.42 4.06 0.56
C ARG A 253 22.36 4.08 -0.65
N TYR A 254 23.01 2.97 -1.01
CA TYR A 254 23.94 2.96 -2.15
C TYR A 254 23.27 3.57 -3.40
N ASN A 255 23.96 4.53 -4.03
CA ASN A 255 23.51 5.29 -5.20
C ASN A 255 22.32 6.25 -5.00
N LEU A 256 22.00 6.64 -3.77
CA LEU A 256 21.05 7.73 -3.51
C LEU A 256 21.78 9.05 -3.35
N SER A 257 21.42 10.03 -4.17
CA SER A 257 21.87 11.43 -4.05
C SER A 257 20.97 12.26 -3.13
N GLN A 258 19.87 11.69 -2.66
CA GLN A 258 18.89 12.38 -1.82
C GLN A 258 19.45 12.67 -0.41
N PRO A 259 19.12 13.83 0.17
CA PRO A 259 19.49 14.18 1.54
C PRO A 259 18.87 13.22 2.58
N VAL A 260 19.40 13.28 3.80
CA VAL A 260 18.86 12.59 4.97
C VAL A 260 18.20 13.64 5.85
N TRP A 261 16.91 13.51 6.10
CA TRP A 261 16.13 14.49 6.87
C TRP A 261 15.77 14.05 8.27
N SER A 262 16.00 12.79 8.61
CA SER A 262 15.95 12.35 10.00
C SER A 262 16.92 11.19 10.20
N ASN A 263 17.66 11.20 11.30
CA ASN A 263 18.50 10.09 11.73
C ASN A 263 17.96 9.35 12.94
N ASP A 264 17.01 9.94 13.67
CA ASP A 264 16.47 9.43 14.92
C ASP A 264 15.03 9.93 15.00
N MET A 265 14.19 9.40 14.10
CA MET A 265 12.76 9.71 14.14
C MET A 265 12.20 9.14 15.45
N TYR A 266 11.39 9.94 16.14
CA TYR A 266 10.80 9.53 17.40
C TYR A 266 9.30 9.84 17.42
N SER A 267 8.50 8.81 17.66
CA SER A 267 7.06 8.88 17.76
C SER A 267 6.58 8.18 19.02
N VAL A 268 5.45 8.62 19.57
CA VAL A 268 4.81 7.99 20.73
C VAL A 268 3.41 7.51 20.38
N SER A 269 2.80 6.72 21.25
CA SER A 269 1.41 6.30 21.06
C SER A 269 0.50 7.53 20.96
N GLY A 270 -0.24 7.64 19.86
CA GLY A 270 -1.14 8.78 19.60
C GLY A 270 -0.53 9.87 18.71
N THR A 271 0.77 9.83 18.39
CA THR A 271 1.37 10.66 17.34
C THR A 271 0.66 10.36 16.00
N GLY A 272 0.15 11.41 15.35
CA GLY A 272 -0.56 11.31 14.07
C GLY A 272 0.29 11.72 12.87
N CYS A 273 1.31 12.55 13.11
CA CYS A 273 2.14 13.16 12.08
C CYS A 273 3.62 13.15 12.45
N PHE A 274 4.49 13.19 11.44
CA PHE A 274 5.89 13.56 11.61
C PHE A 274 6.04 14.86 12.42
N GLY A 275 5.30 15.92 12.04
CA GLY A 275 5.39 17.25 12.63
C GLY A 275 4.97 17.39 14.11
N ASP A 276 4.37 16.36 14.71
CA ASP A 276 3.90 16.41 16.10
C ASP A 276 5.06 16.32 17.10
N THR A 277 6.02 15.43 16.83
CA THR A 277 7.17 15.15 17.71
C THR A 277 8.50 15.33 16.99
N ASN A 278 8.50 15.48 15.66
CA ASN A 278 9.69 15.65 14.84
C ASN A 278 9.62 16.97 14.07
N ALA A 279 10.78 17.50 13.68
CA ALA A 279 10.89 18.70 12.88
C ALA A 279 11.97 18.52 11.81
N CYS A 280 11.82 19.25 10.70
CA CYS A 280 12.85 19.26 9.66
C CYS A 280 14.16 19.86 10.21
N PRO A 281 15.30 19.16 10.07
CA PRO A 281 16.60 19.71 10.43
C PRO A 281 16.97 20.84 9.46
N LEU A 282 17.84 21.78 9.88
CA LEU A 282 18.30 22.88 9.02
C LEU A 282 19.17 22.42 7.85
N GLN A 283 19.82 21.26 7.96
CA GLN A 283 20.76 20.72 6.98
C GLN A 283 20.64 19.20 6.90
N SER A 284 21.14 18.61 5.80
CA SER A 284 21.10 17.17 5.60
C SER A 284 22.04 16.49 6.58
N ILE A 285 21.60 15.36 7.13
CA ILE A 285 22.41 14.56 8.04
C ILE A 285 23.41 13.75 7.21
N SER A 286 24.69 13.76 7.60
CA SER A 286 25.76 13.08 6.86
C SER A 286 26.01 11.64 7.30
N ASN A 287 25.66 11.30 8.54
CA ASN A 287 26.03 10.04 9.18
C ASN A 287 24.89 9.02 9.14
N CYS A 288 24.40 8.74 7.93
CA CYS A 288 23.37 7.73 7.71
C CYS A 288 23.68 6.91 6.46
N SER A 289 23.76 5.59 6.61
CA SER A 289 24.02 4.64 5.53
C SER A 289 22.78 3.84 5.10
N SER A 290 21.65 4.05 5.79
CA SER A 290 20.42 3.29 5.61
C SER A 290 19.22 4.15 5.23
N GLN A 291 18.20 3.51 4.70
CA GLN A 291 16.90 4.10 4.39
C GLN A 291 15.80 3.16 4.83
N ILE A 292 14.61 3.72 5.03
CA ILE A 292 13.41 2.96 5.38
C ILE A 292 12.50 2.81 4.17
N SER A 293 11.93 1.62 4.03
CA SER A 293 10.76 1.37 3.19
C SER A 293 9.61 0.84 4.03
N LEU A 294 8.38 1.26 3.71
CA LEU A 294 7.16 0.87 4.39
C LEU A 294 6.26 0.08 3.46
N ILE A 295 5.42 -0.74 4.08
CA ILE A 295 4.18 -1.25 3.53
C ILE A 295 3.08 -0.87 4.52
N CYS A 296 2.15 -0.04 4.08
CA CYS A 296 1.01 0.42 4.86
C CYS A 296 -0.25 -0.33 4.47
N GLY A 297 -1.22 -0.37 5.37
CA GLY A 297 -2.51 -1.02 5.14
C GLY A 297 -3.49 -0.72 6.25
N GLU A 298 -4.67 -1.32 6.17
CA GLU A 298 -5.67 -1.17 7.23
C GLU A 298 -5.55 -2.27 8.29
N SER A 299 -5.97 -1.93 9.51
CA SER A 299 -6.10 -2.91 10.58
C SER A 299 -7.48 -3.57 10.54
N SER A 300 -7.59 -4.86 10.85
CA SER A 300 -8.88 -5.55 10.99
C SER A 300 -9.65 -5.13 12.26
N LEU A 301 -9.05 -4.28 13.09
CA LEU A 301 -9.64 -3.77 14.32
C LEU A 301 -10.44 -2.52 13.97
N SER A 302 -11.75 -2.59 14.20
CA SER A 302 -12.84 -1.66 13.86
C SER A 302 -12.69 -0.17 14.24
N ILE A 303 -11.54 0.30 14.70
CA ILE A 303 -11.29 1.72 14.94
C ILE A 303 -10.53 2.28 13.74
N LYS A 304 -11.28 2.76 12.74
CA LYS A 304 -10.78 3.52 11.59
C LYS A 304 -10.17 4.83 12.12
N TYR A 305 -8.87 4.85 12.39
CA TYR A 305 -8.16 6.03 12.91
C TYR A 305 -7.40 6.69 11.76
N ALA A 306 -8.15 7.23 10.80
CA ALA A 306 -7.57 7.91 9.65
C ALA A 306 -6.93 9.24 10.06
N ALA A 307 -5.74 9.54 9.54
CA ALA A 307 -5.24 10.91 9.57
C ALA A 307 -6.15 11.76 8.66
N THR A 308 -6.98 12.58 9.29
CA THR A 308 -7.77 13.62 8.61
C THR A 308 -7.02 14.94 8.65
N LYS A 309 -7.46 15.96 7.90
CA LYS A 309 -6.96 17.36 8.04
C LYS A 309 -6.97 17.83 9.50
N SER A 310 -7.93 17.34 10.28
CA SER A 310 -8.07 17.66 11.71
C SER A 310 -7.08 16.91 12.62
N VAL A 311 -6.66 15.71 12.25
CA VAL A 311 -5.68 14.91 13.02
C VAL A 311 -4.26 15.31 12.65
N CYS A 312 -4.04 15.60 11.37
CA CYS A 312 -2.80 16.15 10.90
C CYS A 312 -3.08 17.37 10.03
N SER A 313 -2.79 18.55 10.55
CA SER A 313 -2.89 19.81 9.77
C SER A 313 -2.00 19.81 8.52
N GLN A 314 -1.00 18.92 8.53
CA GLN A 314 -0.03 18.60 7.49
C GLN A 314 -0.36 17.29 6.75
N VAL A 315 -1.57 16.76 6.89
CA VAL A 315 -2.13 15.79 5.94
C VAL A 315 -3.33 16.47 5.34
N MET A 316 -3.63 16.13 4.09
CA MET A 316 -4.53 16.85 3.20
C MET A 316 -3.81 18.00 2.52
N LEU A 317 -3.17 17.61 1.43
CA LEU A 317 -2.77 18.50 0.36
C LEU A 317 -4.02 19.22 -0.11
N ASN A 318 -3.90 20.54 -0.12
CA ASN A 318 -5.02 21.46 -0.21
C ASN A 318 -5.70 21.37 -1.57
#